data_AF-A0A938APQ1-F1
#
_entry.id   AF-A0A938APQ1-F1
#
_cell.length_a   1.000
_cell.length_b   1.000
_cell.length_c   1.000
_cell.angle_alpha   90.00
_cell.angle_beta   90.00
_cell.angle_gamma   90.00
#
_symmetry.space_group_name_H-M   'P 1'
#
loop_
_entity.id
_entity.type
_entity.pdbx_description
1 polymer ?
#
loop_
_entity_poly.entity_id
_entity_poly.type
_entity_poly.pdbx_seq_one_letter_code
_entity_poly.pdbx_strand_id
1 'polypeptide(L)'
;MDVRAVAALAVMLGAATWGVVTSIRIMAFLESRGRRVNPLLMRLLLFDYVSEYRRITRAELGRPGILFTHFTSAWILALGAALYAVLILRLT
;
A
#
# COMPACT_ATOMS: atom_id res chain seq x y z
N MET A 1 27.19 5.44 -7.66
CA MET A 1 26.04 5.25 -6.74
C MET A 1 26.34 4.02 -5.90
N ASP A 2 26.18 4.10 -4.57
CA ASP A 2 26.36 2.95 -3.68
C ASP A 2 25.37 1.82 -4.08
N VAL A 3 25.88 0.61 -4.32
CA VAL A 3 25.08 -0.57 -4.70
C VAL A 3 23.96 -0.84 -3.69
N ARG A 4 24.20 -0.55 -2.41
CA ARG A 4 23.23 -0.72 -1.32
C ARG A 4 22.07 0.28 -1.45
N ALA A 5 22.38 1.52 -1.82
CA ALA A 5 21.38 2.55 -2.07
C ALA A 5 20.53 2.22 -3.31
N VAL A 6 21.16 1.70 -4.38
CA VAL A 6 20.45 1.26 -5.59
C VAL A 6 19.51 0.08 -5.28
N ALA A 7 19.99 -0.91 -4.53
CA ALA A 7 19.17 -2.05 -4.11
C ALA A 7 17.97 -1.60 -3.25
N ALA A 8 18.19 -0.69 -2.30
CA ALA A 8 17.12 -0.12 -1.48
C ALA A 8 16.09 0.63 -2.32
N LEU A 9 16.52 1.39 -3.33
CA LEU A 9 15.64 2.09 -4.25
C LEU A 9 14.78 1.13 -5.08
N ALA A 10 15.36 0.02 -5.54
CA ALA A 10 14.63 -1.02 -6.27
C ALA A 10 13.55 -1.68 -5.40
N VAL A 11 13.86 -2.00 -4.14
CA VAL A 11 12.89 -2.54 -3.18
C VAL A 11 11.78 -1.54 -2.91
N MET A 12 12.12 -0.26 -2.73
CA MET A 12 11.14 0.81 -2.52
C MET A 12 10.14 0.89 -3.69
N LEU A 13 10.64 0.91 -4.93
CA LEU A 13 9.79 0.98 -6.13
C LEU A 13 8.92 -0.26 -6.31
N GLY A 14 9.47 -1.45 -6.06
CA GLY A 14 8.73 -2.71 -6.11
C GLY A 14 7.61 -2.77 -5.06
N ALA A 15 7.92 -2.40 -3.82
CA ALA A 15 6.96 -2.35 -2.72
C ALA A 15 5.87 -1.29 -2.96
N ALA A 16 6.23 -0.12 -3.48
CA ALA A 16 5.27 0.91 -3.85
C ALA A 16 4.31 0.42 -4.94
N THR A 17 4.83 -0.26 -5.98
CA THR A 17 4.01 -0.85 -7.05
C THR A 17 3.05 -1.90 -6.49
N TRP A 18 3.51 -2.77 -5.59
CA TRP A 18 2.64 -3.71 -4.88
C TRP A 18 1.55 -2.99 -4.06
N GLY A 19 1.89 -1.91 -3.36
CA GLY A 19 0.93 -1.09 -2.63
C GLY A 19 -0.16 -0.51 -3.54
N VAL A 20 0.22 0.00 -4.72
CA VAL A 20 -0.71 0.52 -5.73
C VAL A 20 -1.63 -0.59 -6.26
N VAL A 21 -1.08 -1.74 -6.66
CA VAL A 21 -1.88 -2.87 -7.16
C VAL A 21 -2.88 -3.33 -6.10
N THR A 22 -2.45 -3.42 -4.84
CA THR A 22 -3.35 -3.82 -3.74
C THR A 22 -4.45 -2.80 -3.51
N SER A 23 -4.15 -1.51 -3.63
CA SER A 23 -5.13 -0.44 -3.53
C SER A 23 -6.21 -0.57 -4.61
N ILE A 24 -5.80 -0.79 -5.87
CA ILE A 24 -6.73 -0.99 -6.99
C ILE A 24 -7.65 -2.19 -6.73
N ARG A 25 -7.11 -3.29 -6.19
CA ARG A 25 -7.91 -4.47 -5.82
C ARG A 25 -8.91 -4.19 -4.70
N ILE A 26 -8.53 -3.39 -3.70
CA ILE A 26 -9.44 -2.94 -2.64
C ILE A 26 -10.58 -2.12 -3.25
N MET A 27 -10.27 -1.24 -4.19
CA MET A 27 -11.27 -0.43 -4.87
C MET A 27 -12.22 -1.27 -5.71
N ALA A 28 -11.72 -2.19 -6.52
CA ALA A 28 -12.56 -3.11 -7.28
C ALA A 28 -13.48 -3.93 -6.35
N PHE A 29 -12.98 -4.35 -5.18
CA PHE A 29 -13.81 -5.00 -4.17
C PHE A 29 -14.93 -4.07 -3.66
N LEU A 30 -14.64 -2.82 -3.30
CA LEU A 30 -15.65 -1.86 -2.85
C LEU A 30 -16.67 -1.54 -3.94
N GLU A 31 -16.23 -1.42 -5.20
CA GLU A 31 -17.09 -1.18 -6.35
C GLU A 31 -18.09 -2.32 -6.54
N SER A 32 -17.62 -3.57 -6.45
CA SER A 32 -18.50 -4.75 -6.49
C SER A 32 -19.53 -4.82 -5.35
N ARG A 33 -19.31 -4.06 -4.26
CA ARG A 33 -20.24 -3.92 -3.13
C ARG A 33 -21.09 -2.65 -3.20
N GLY A 34 -21.13 -1.98 -4.36
CA GLY A 34 -22.00 -0.84 -4.64
C GLY A 34 -21.45 0.51 -4.17
N ARG A 35 -20.22 0.57 -3.67
CA ARG A 35 -19.56 1.85 -3.36
C ARG A 35 -19.04 2.47 -4.65
N ARG A 36 -19.49 3.68 -4.98
CA ARG A 36 -18.90 4.45 -6.10
C ARG A 36 -17.48 4.84 -5.73
N VAL A 37 -16.52 4.24 -6.42
CA VAL A 37 -15.11 4.56 -6.26
C VAL A 37 -14.74 5.60 -7.29
N ASN A 38 -14.06 6.67 -6.88
CA ASN A 38 -13.57 7.68 -7.80
C ASN A 38 -12.05 7.54 -7.94
N PRO A 39 -11.52 7.12 -9.12
CA PRO A 39 -10.10 6.93 -9.33
C PRO A 39 -9.29 8.23 -9.21
N LEU A 40 -9.91 9.39 -9.45
CA LEU A 40 -9.26 10.70 -9.29
C LEU A 40 -9.07 11.08 -7.82
N LEU A 41 -10.03 10.73 -6.97
CA LEU A 41 -9.95 10.96 -5.52
C LEU A 41 -9.24 9.82 -4.79
N MET A 42 -8.80 8.80 -5.50
CA MET A 42 -8.14 7.61 -4.97
C MET A 42 -7.01 7.93 -4.00
N ARG A 43 -6.20 8.94 -4.29
CA ARG A 43 -5.03 9.30 -3.46
C ARG A 43 -5.42 10.00 -2.15
N LEU A 44 -6.55 10.72 -2.16
CA LEU A 44 -7.09 11.43 -0.99
C LEU A 44 -7.97 10.49 -0.14
N LEU A 45 -8.81 9.69 -0.79
CA LEU A 45 -9.76 8.78 -0.16
C LEU A 45 -9.17 7.38 0.07
N LEU A 46 -7.88 7.17 -0.20
CA LEU A 46 -7.23 5.87 -0.05
C LEU A 46 -7.46 5.29 1.34
N PHE A 47 -7.28 6.14 2.37
CA PHE A 47 -7.46 5.74 3.77
C PHE A 47 -8.91 5.39 4.07
N ASP A 48 -9.87 6.15 3.53
CA ASP A 48 -11.30 5.87 3.67
C ASP A 48 -11.65 4.53 3.02
N TYR A 49 -11.21 4.28 1.78
CA TYR A 49 -11.42 3.01 1.08
C TYR A 49 -10.81 1.83 1.83
N VAL A 50 -9.58 1.96 2.32
CA VAL A 50 -8.92 0.90 3.10
C VAL A 50 -9.63 0.66 4.44
N SER A 51 -10.07 1.73 5.12
CA SER A 51 -10.82 1.62 6.38
C SER A 51 -12.16 0.90 6.19
N GLU A 52 -12.83 1.19 5.07
CA GLU A 52 -14.12 0.60 4.75
C GLU A 52 -13.99 -0.86 4.31
N TYR A 53 -12.98 -1.17 3.51
CA TYR A 53 -12.61 -2.55 3.21
C TYR A 53 -12.37 -3.35 4.50
N ARG A 54 -11.61 -2.78 5.44
CA ARG A 54 -11.37 -3.42 6.75
C ARG A 54 -12.66 -3.62 7.52
N ARG A 55 -13.57 -2.63 7.51
CA ARG A 55 -14.86 -2.71 8.19
C ARG A 55 -15.73 -3.83 7.62
N ILE A 56 -15.89 -3.88 6.30
CA ILE A 56 -16.70 -4.90 5.61
C ILE A 56 -16.11 -6.29 5.84
N THR A 57 -14.82 -6.47 5.58
CA THR A 57 -14.18 -7.78 5.72
C THR A 57 -14.17 -8.28 7.16
N ARG A 58 -14.04 -7.37 8.15
CA ARG A 58 -14.14 -7.74 9.56
C ARG A 58 -15.55 -8.13 9.96
N ALA A 59 -16.58 -7.50 9.39
CA ALA A 59 -17.97 -7.88 9.61
C ALA A 59 -18.30 -9.24 8.97
N GLU A 60 -17.76 -9.53 7.79
CA GLU A 60 -18.03 -10.78 7.06
C GLU A 60 -17.19 -11.96 7.55
N LEU A 61 -15.92 -11.75 7.88
CA LEU A 61 -14.94 -12.81 8.17
C LEU A 61 -14.48 -12.83 9.64
N GLY A 62 -14.94 -11.89 10.47
CA GLY A 62 -14.45 -11.68 11.85
C GLY A 62 -13.05 -11.07 11.94
N ARG A 63 -12.34 -10.92 10.81
CA ARG A 63 -10.96 -10.42 10.72
C ARG A 63 -10.74 -9.51 9.50
N PRO A 64 -9.73 -8.62 9.53
CA PRO A 64 -9.36 -7.85 8.34
C PRO A 64 -9.05 -8.78 7.15
N GLY A 65 -9.59 -8.45 5.97
CA GLY A 65 -9.31 -9.20 4.75
C GLY A 65 -7.84 -9.14 4.34
N ILE A 66 -7.40 -10.13 3.57
CA ILE A 66 -5.98 -10.29 3.20
C ILE A 66 -5.42 -9.11 2.41
N LEU A 67 -6.25 -8.33 1.69
CA LEU A 67 -5.77 -7.14 1.00
C LEU A 67 -5.35 -6.03 1.96
N PHE A 68 -5.92 -5.99 3.18
CA PHE A 68 -5.53 -5.01 4.20
C PHE A 68 -4.10 -5.27 4.69
N THR A 69 -3.74 -6.54 4.90
CA THR A 69 -2.39 -6.92 5.31
C THR A 69 -1.40 -6.68 4.17
N HIS A 70 -1.74 -7.05 2.93
CA HIS A 70 -0.90 -6.73 1.77
C HIS A 70 -0.66 -5.23 1.59
N PHE A 71 -1.71 -4.41 1.72
CA PHE A 71 -1.59 -2.95 1.60
C PHE A 71 -0.64 -2.41 2.67
N THR A 72 -0.86 -2.79 3.93
CA THR A 72 -0.06 -2.29 5.07
C THR A 72 1.40 -2.73 4.94
N SER A 73 1.65 -4.01 4.66
CA SER A 73 3.01 -4.54 4.51
C SER A 73 3.77 -3.90 3.34
N ALA A 74 3.10 -3.67 2.21
CA ALA A 74 3.71 -3.03 1.05
C ALA A 74 4.16 -1.60 1.36
N TRP A 75 3.32 -0.80 2.02
CA TRP A 75 3.67 0.57 2.38
C TRP A 75 4.74 0.67 3.48
N ILE A 76 4.68 -0.21 4.49
CA ILE A 76 5.75 -0.29 5.51
C ILE A 76 7.09 -0.64 4.86
N LEU A 77 7.11 -1.62 3.96
CA LEU A 77 8.33 -2.03 3.27
C LEU A 77 8.87 -0.91 2.37
N ALA A 78 8.00 -0.22 1.63
CA ALA A 78 8.38 0.91 0.79
C ALA A 78 9.00 2.05 1.61
N LEU A 79 8.35 2.44 2.71
CA LEU A 79 8.84 3.50 3.60
C LEU A 79 10.13 3.11 4.31
N GLY A 80 10.24 1.86 4.77
CA GLY A 80 11.46 1.35 5.41
C GLY A 80 12.64 1.33 4.44
N ALA A 81 12.42 0.88 3.20
CA ALA A 81 13.45 0.89 2.16
C ALA A 81 13.87 2.32 1.77
N ALA A 82 12.91 3.25 1.69
CA ALA A 82 13.19 4.67 1.43
C ALA A 82 14.04 5.29 2.54
N LEU A 83 13.67 5.06 3.81
CA LEU A 83 14.42 5.58 4.95
C LEU A 83 15.85 5.00 4.98
N TYR A 84 16.00 3.70 4.73
CA TYR A 84 17.29 3.05 4.66
C TYR A 84 18.18 3.61 3.54
N ALA A 85 17.60 3.87 2.35
CA ALA A 85 18.32 4.51 1.25
C ALA A 85 18.82 5.91 1.63
N VAL A 86 17.97 6.73 2.27
CA VAL A 86 18.33 8.08 2.74
C VAL A 86 19.44 8.02 3.80
N LEU A 87 19.36 7.08 4.74
CA LEU A 87 20.37 6.89 5.78
C LEU A 87 21.73 6.53 5.18
N ILE A 88 21.79 5.59 4.24
CA ILE A 88 23.04 5.24 3.56
C ILE A 88 23.62 6.46 2.86
N LEU A 89 22.82 7.16 2.04
CA LEU A 89 23.26 8.33 1.28
C LEU A 89 23.73 9.49 2.16
N ARG A 90 23.31 9.55 3.43
CA ARG A 90 23.77 10.55 4.39
C ARG A 90 25.05 10.14 5.15
N LEU A 91 25.34 8.85 5.22
CA LEU A 91 26.46 8.28 6.00
C LEU A 91 27.69 7.94 5.14
N THR A 92 27.54 7.93 3.82
CA THR A 92 28.61 7.75 2.82
C THR A 92 28.91 9.05 2.10
#